data_AF-A0A937XU49-F1
#
_entry.id   AF-A0A937XU49-F1
#
_cell.length_a   1.000
_cell.length_b   1.000
_cell.length_c   1.000
_cell.angle_alpha   90.00
_cell.angle_beta   90.00
_cell.angle_gamma   90.00
#
_symmetry.space_group_name_H-M   'P 1'
#
loop_
_entity.id
_entity.type
_entity.pdbx_description
1 polymer ?
#
loop_
_entity_poly.entity_id
_entity_poly.type
_entity_poly.pdbx_seq_one_letter_code
_entity_poly.pdbx_strand_id
1 'polypeptide(L)'
;MSDELKMDEVTDLIASIEMHRKEIERESGLDASRTYALRRLNQALQEEQEAAKQESAGPVHAAAAELFATEVRRVSCLSRSSARRPAQGQNQNPPQQQQQRNFRPGGHRPQRKPGGGRRNQRRGGGR
;
A
#
# COMPACT_ATOMS: atom_id res chain seq x y z
N MET A 1 31.22 7.77 0.74
CA MET A 1 31.31 6.79 -0.36
C MET A 1 30.95 5.39 0.15
N SER A 2 31.59 4.88 1.22
CA SER A 2 31.29 3.53 1.74
C SER A 2 29.89 3.37 2.36
N ASP A 3 29.36 4.45 2.93
CA ASP A 3 28.05 4.47 3.59
C ASP A 3 26.86 4.31 2.63
N GLU A 4 27.00 4.84 1.41
CA GLU A 4 25.96 4.81 0.37
C GLU A 4 25.87 3.40 -0.24
N LEU A 5 27.01 2.78 -0.54
CA LEU A 5 27.09 1.39 -0.99
C LEU A 5 26.50 0.42 0.03
N LYS A 6 26.70 0.67 1.33
CA LYS A 6 26.14 -0.19 2.38
C LYS A 6 24.62 -0.08 2.47
N MET A 7 24.04 1.10 2.22
CA MET A 7 22.58 1.25 2.16
C MET A 7 21.97 0.59 0.92
N ASP A 8 22.68 0.63 -0.20
CA ASP A 8 22.29 -0.11 -1.41
C ASP A 8 22.30 -1.62 -1.14
N GLU A 9 23.35 -2.15 -0.50
CA GLU A 9 23.44 -3.56 -0.09
C GLU A 9 22.30 -3.98 0.85
N VAL A 10 21.92 -3.12 1.81
CA VAL A 10 20.77 -3.37 2.71
C VAL A 10 19.46 -3.42 1.92
N THR A 11 19.29 -2.52 0.95
CA THR A 11 18.11 -2.48 0.08
C THR A 11 18.03 -3.73 -0.80
N ASP A 12 19.14 -4.13 -1.39
CA ASP A 12 19.26 -5.35 -2.20
C ASP A 12 19.00 -6.61 -1.38
N LEU A 13 19.51 -6.66 -0.14
CA LEU A 13 19.24 -7.76 0.77
C LEU A 13 17.75 -7.86 1.09
N ILE A 14 17.09 -6.75 1.42
CA ILE A 14 15.64 -6.72 1.66
C ILE A 14 14.87 -7.18 0.41
N ALA A 15 15.25 -6.70 -0.78
CA ALA A 15 14.63 -7.09 -2.04
C ALA A 15 14.79 -8.60 -2.31
N SER A 16 15.98 -9.16 -2.05
CA SER A 16 16.25 -10.60 -2.21
C SER A 16 15.40 -11.45 -1.26
N ILE A 17 15.22 -11.02 -0.01
CA ILE A 17 14.37 -11.70 0.99
C ILE A 17 12.90 -11.64 0.55
N GLU A 18 12.44 -10.51 0.04
CA GLU A 18 11.08 -10.34 -0.47
C GLU A 18 10.81 -11.27 -1.67
N MET A 19 11.77 -11.39 -2.60
CA MET A 19 11.65 -12.29 -3.74
C MET A 19 11.52 -13.75 -3.29
N HIS A 20 12.41 -14.22 -2.39
CA HIS A 20 12.34 -15.57 -1.84
C HIS A 20 11.05 -15.80 -1.05
N ARG A 21 10.56 -14.78 -0.32
CA ARG A 21 9.26 -14.88 0.36
C ARG A 21 8.15 -15.18 -0.65
N LYS A 22 8.09 -14.43 -1.75
CA LYS A 22 7.05 -14.63 -2.78
C LYS A 22 7.18 -15.99 -3.47
N GLU A 23 8.38 -16.50 -3.65
CA GLU A 23 8.63 -17.84 -4.18
C GLU A 23 8.12 -18.91 -3.23
N ILE A 24 8.53 -18.86 -1.96
CA ILE A 24 8.07 -19.81 -0.91
C ILE A 24 6.55 -19.71 -0.71
N GLU A 25 5.96 -18.53 -0.84
CA GLU A 25 4.50 -18.35 -0.73
C GLU A 25 3.76 -19.12 -1.83
N ARG A 26 4.32 -19.17 -3.04
CA ARG A 26 3.76 -19.94 -4.16
C ARG A 26 3.89 -21.44 -3.95
N GLU A 27 4.98 -21.90 -3.32
CA GLU A 27 5.28 -23.33 -3.17
C GLU A 27 4.69 -23.95 -1.89
N SER A 28 4.79 -23.23 -0.77
CA SER A 28 4.55 -23.75 0.59
C SER A 28 3.49 -22.94 1.36
N GLY A 29 2.98 -21.85 0.79
CA GLY A 29 1.95 -21.01 1.39
C GLY A 29 2.48 -19.88 2.28
N LEU A 30 1.54 -19.04 2.74
CA LEU A 30 1.82 -17.76 3.39
C LEU A 30 2.54 -17.89 4.76
N ASP A 31 2.20 -18.89 5.56
CA ASP A 31 2.82 -19.08 6.88
C ASP A 31 4.28 -19.52 6.78
N ALA A 32 4.60 -20.40 5.83
CA ALA A 32 5.96 -20.85 5.57
C ALA A 32 6.81 -19.68 5.05
N SER A 33 6.29 -18.91 4.09
CA SER A 33 7.00 -17.76 3.53
C SER A 33 7.24 -16.66 4.55
N ARG A 34 6.24 -16.37 5.39
CA ARG A 34 6.35 -15.42 6.50
C ARG A 34 7.41 -15.86 7.51
N THR A 35 7.40 -17.12 7.91
CA THR A 35 8.37 -17.66 8.87
C THR A 35 9.79 -17.53 8.33
N TYR A 36 10.01 -17.85 7.05
CA TYR A 36 11.28 -17.65 6.38
C TYR A 36 11.72 -16.18 6.39
N ALA A 37 10.85 -15.27 5.93
CA ALA A 37 11.18 -13.85 5.82
C ALA A 37 11.46 -13.22 7.19
N LEU A 38 10.64 -13.52 8.20
CA LEU A 38 10.87 -13.05 9.56
C LEU A 38 12.20 -13.56 10.13
N ARG A 39 12.53 -14.84 9.91
CA ARG A 39 13.80 -15.40 10.38
C ARG A 39 14.99 -14.68 9.75
N ARG A 40 14.97 -14.45 8.43
CA ARG A 40 16.06 -13.78 7.71
C ARG A 40 16.18 -12.30 8.08
N LEU A 41 15.07 -11.59 8.19
CA LEU A 41 15.08 -10.17 8.59
C LEU A 41 15.53 -9.97 10.04
N ASN A 42 15.14 -10.84 10.97
CA ASN A 42 15.63 -10.76 12.36
C ASN A 42 17.12 -11.07 12.46
N GLN A 43 17.62 -12.03 11.66
CA GLN A 43 19.05 -12.32 11.61
C GLN A 43 19.84 -11.10 11.11
N ALA A 44 19.44 -10.49 9.99
CA ALA A 44 20.09 -9.29 9.47
C ALA A 44 20.01 -8.09 10.43
N LEU A 45 18.86 -7.92 11.11
CA LEU A 45 18.69 -6.91 12.14
C LEU A 45 19.66 -7.11 13.30
N GLN A 46 19.85 -8.36 13.74
CA GLN A 46 20.78 -8.68 14.82
C GLN A 46 22.23 -8.41 14.39
N GLU A 47 22.62 -8.80 13.18
CA GLU A 47 23.95 -8.55 12.61
C GLU A 47 24.25 -7.04 12.55
N GLU A 48 23.30 -6.22 12.07
CA GLU A 48 23.47 -4.76 12.03
C GLU A 48 23.48 -4.12 13.42
N GLN A 49 22.70 -4.64 14.38
CA GLN A 49 22.76 -4.16 15.77
C GLN A 49 24.07 -4.54 16.46
N GLU A 50 24.62 -5.72 16.18
CA GLU A 50 25.92 -6.14 16.68
C GLU A 50 27.04 -5.31 16.05
N ALA A 51 26.95 -5.02 14.75
CA ALA A 51 27.84 -4.09 14.09
C ALA A 51 27.73 -2.69 14.70
N ALA A 52 26.53 -2.16 14.91
CA ALA A 52 26.28 -0.86 15.55
C ALA A 52 26.87 -0.72 16.97
N LYS A 53 27.08 -1.84 17.69
CA LYS A 53 27.70 -1.84 19.02
C LYS A 53 29.23 -1.76 18.96
N GLN A 54 29.85 -2.04 17.82
CA GLN A 54 31.29 -1.84 17.64
C GLN A 54 31.54 -0.33 17.57
N GLU A 55 32.47 0.17 18.38
CA GLU A 55 32.71 1.61 18.62
C GLU A 55 33.11 2.40 17.35
N SER A 56 33.37 1.72 16.23
CA SER A 56 33.60 2.33 14.91
C SER A 56 32.38 2.35 13.98
N ALA A 57 31.23 1.86 14.42
CA ALA A 57 30.06 1.74 13.58
C ALA A 57 29.34 3.09 13.48
N GLY A 58 29.40 3.67 12.29
CA GLY A 58 28.78 4.95 11.98
C GLY A 58 27.24 4.89 11.98
N PRO A 59 26.58 6.06 11.81
CA PRO A 59 25.12 6.20 11.82
C PRO A 59 24.39 5.33 10.78
N VAL A 60 25.11 4.83 9.78
CA VAL A 60 24.63 3.91 8.74
C VAL A 60 24.09 2.61 9.31
N HIS A 61 24.77 2.01 10.29
CA HIS A 61 24.32 0.75 10.88
C HIS A 61 23.01 0.91 11.66
N ALA A 62 22.84 2.07 12.32
CA ALA A 62 21.58 2.40 12.99
C ALA A 62 20.43 2.56 11.98
N ALA A 63 20.67 3.27 10.88
CA ALA A 63 19.66 3.45 9.83
C ALA A 63 19.35 2.13 9.09
N ALA A 64 20.35 1.27 8.85
CA ALA A 64 20.13 -0.07 8.31
C ALA A 64 19.27 -0.93 9.25
N ALA A 65 19.54 -0.89 10.57
CA ALA A 65 18.72 -1.57 11.56
C ALA A 65 17.27 -1.05 11.57
N GLU A 66 17.04 0.25 11.37
CA GLU A 66 15.68 0.81 11.25
C GLU A 66 14.94 0.30 10.00
N LEU A 67 15.64 0.15 8.87
CA LEU A 67 15.07 -0.42 7.65
C LEU A 67 14.65 -1.88 7.86
N PHE A 68 15.52 -2.71 8.44
CA PHE A 68 15.18 -4.09 8.76
C PHE A 68 14.01 -4.18 9.77
N ALA A 69 14.01 -3.37 10.83
CA ALA A 69 12.93 -3.34 11.81
C ALA A 69 11.58 -2.92 11.17
N THR A 70 11.60 -2.03 10.20
CA THR A 70 10.41 -1.63 9.44
C THR A 70 9.88 -2.77 8.59
N GLU A 71 10.75 -3.51 7.91
CA GLU A 71 10.34 -4.66 7.12
C GLU A 71 9.85 -5.84 7.99
N VAL A 72 10.47 -6.09 9.16
CA VAL A 72 9.97 -7.07 10.14
C VAL A 72 8.53 -6.76 10.55
N ARG A 73 8.21 -5.48 10.83
CA ARG A 73 6.85 -5.05 11.17
C ARG A 73 5.90 -5.26 9.99
N ARG A 74 6.30 -4.91 8.78
CA ARG A 74 5.51 -5.12 7.56
C ARG A 74 5.18 -6.60 7.34
N VAL A 75 6.19 -7.48 7.35
CA VAL A 75 6.02 -8.93 7.17
C VAL A 75 5.20 -9.54 8.31
N SER A 76 5.39 -9.07 9.54
CA SER A 76 4.58 -9.51 10.69
C SER A 76 3.10 -9.21 10.50
N CYS A 77 2.76 -8.07 9.90
CA CYS A 77 1.39 -7.63 9.64
C CYS A 77 0.71 -8.34 8.47
N LEU A 78 1.44 -9.00 7.56
CA LEU A 78 0.87 -9.74 6.43
C LEU A 78 -0.15 -10.81 6.89
N SER A 79 0.06 -11.39 8.07
CA SER A 79 -0.86 -12.37 8.69
C SER A 79 -2.22 -11.76 9.10
N ARG A 80 -2.30 -10.45 9.36
CA ARG A 80 -3.55 -9.78 9.78
C ARG A 80 -4.38 -9.26 8.59
N SER A 81 -3.79 -9.19 7.41
CA SER A 81 -4.42 -8.57 6.23
C SER A 81 -5.43 -9.46 5.52
N SER A 82 -5.45 -10.78 5.75
CA SER A 82 -6.55 -11.65 5.32
C SER A 82 -7.86 -11.39 6.09
N ALA A 83 -7.80 -10.68 7.21
CA ALA A 83 -8.99 -10.25 7.98
C ALA A 83 -9.35 -8.77 7.80
N ARG A 84 -8.56 -7.99 7.04
CA ARG A 84 -8.82 -6.56 6.85
C ARG A 84 -8.64 -6.16 5.40
N ARG A 85 -9.79 -6.12 4.71
CA ARG A 85 -10.11 -5.15 3.64
C ARG A 85 -9.32 -3.84 3.85
N PRO A 86 -8.76 -3.21 2.81
CA PRO A 86 -7.93 -2.02 2.98
C PRO A 86 -8.73 -0.93 3.69
N ALA A 87 -8.35 -0.60 4.92
CA ALA A 87 -8.71 0.67 5.54
C ALA A 87 -7.74 1.73 4.98
N GLN A 88 -7.89 2.05 3.70
CA GLN A 88 -7.34 3.26 3.12
C GLN A 88 -8.21 4.41 3.63
N GLY A 89 -7.88 4.94 4.79
CA GLY A 89 -8.71 5.93 5.46
C GLY A 89 -7.99 6.59 6.61
N GLN A 90 -6.87 7.26 6.32
CA GLN A 90 -6.30 8.33 7.15
C GLN A 90 -5.10 8.95 6.43
N ASN A 91 -5.35 9.93 5.54
CA ASN A 91 -5.02 11.31 5.86
C ASN A 91 -5.31 12.29 4.71
N GLN A 92 -6.04 13.35 5.08
CA GLN A 92 -5.92 14.73 4.64
C GLN A 92 -6.61 15.18 3.33
N ASN A 93 -7.52 16.14 3.54
CA ASN A 93 -8.24 17.03 2.62
C ASN A 93 -9.56 16.55 1.99
N PRO A 94 -10.69 17.26 2.25
CA PRO A 94 -11.85 17.20 1.38
C PRO A 94 -11.65 18.15 0.19
N PRO A 95 -11.55 17.68 -1.07
CA PRO A 95 -11.91 18.55 -2.17
C PRO A 95 -13.43 18.69 -2.15
N GLN A 96 -13.87 19.83 -1.61
CA GLN A 96 -15.15 20.43 -1.93
C GLN A 96 -15.42 20.29 -3.43
N GLN A 97 -16.64 19.86 -3.74
CA GLN A 97 -17.41 20.20 -4.93
C GLN A 97 -16.62 20.58 -6.19
N GLN A 98 -16.65 19.72 -7.20
CA GLN A 98 -16.71 20.21 -8.58
C GLN A 98 -17.48 19.22 -9.46
N GLN A 99 -18.78 19.52 -9.57
CA GLN A 99 -19.57 19.50 -10.80
C GLN A 99 -19.27 18.37 -11.79
N GLN A 100 -20.21 17.42 -11.85
CA GLN A 100 -20.44 16.61 -13.04
C GLN A 100 -20.67 17.55 -14.23
N ARG A 101 -19.61 17.82 -15.01
CA ARG A 101 -19.73 18.53 -16.28
C ARG A 101 -19.98 17.50 -17.37
N ASN A 102 -21.21 17.55 -17.89
CA ASN A 102 -21.64 17.01 -19.16
C ASN A 102 -20.55 17.13 -20.23
N PHE A 103 -19.93 16.00 -20.59
CA PHE A 103 -19.23 15.87 -21.86
C PHE A 103 -20.17 15.20 -22.87
N ARG A 104 -20.77 16.03 -23.73
CA ARG A 104 -21.27 15.62 -25.04
C ARG A 104 -20.65 16.57 -26.07
N PRO A 105 -19.92 16.03 -27.04
CA PRO A 105 -19.99 16.59 -28.39
C PRO A 105 -20.14 15.47 -29.42
N GLY A 106 -21.12 15.60 -30.33
CA GLY A 106 -21.29 14.70 -31.47
C GLY A 106 -22.75 14.41 -31.77
N GLY A 107 -23.38 15.28 -32.57
CA GLY A 107 -24.77 15.12 -32.99
C GLY A 107 -24.95 14.09 -34.10
N HIS A 108 -26.13 13.46 -34.15
CA HIS A 108 -26.75 13.01 -35.39
C HIS A 108 -28.28 12.79 -35.22
N ARG A 109 -29.02 13.42 -36.14
CA ARG A 109 -30.39 13.19 -36.64
C ARG A 109 -31.59 13.79 -35.88
N PRO A 110 -32.41 14.63 -36.58
CA PRO A 110 -33.74 15.02 -36.14
C PRO A 110 -34.79 14.02 -36.67
N GLN A 111 -35.70 13.56 -35.83
CA GLN A 111 -36.95 12.94 -36.31
C GLN A 111 -38.08 13.11 -35.28
N ARG A 112 -38.98 14.07 -35.59
CA ARG A 112 -40.46 14.07 -35.47
C ARG A 112 -41.04 13.16 -34.36
N LYS A 113 -41.84 13.65 -33.40
CA LYS A 113 -43.18 14.28 -33.53
C LYS A 113 -43.55 15.05 -32.23
N PRO A 114 -44.36 16.12 -32.30
CA PRO A 114 -44.95 16.77 -31.13
C PRO A 114 -46.30 16.10 -30.78
N GLY A 115 -46.50 15.68 -29.53
CA GLY A 115 -47.76 15.05 -29.16
C GLY A 115 -47.98 14.90 -27.66
N GLY A 116 -48.83 15.78 -27.12
CA GLY A 116 -49.53 15.62 -25.84
C GLY A 116 -48.67 15.88 -24.60
N GLY A 117 -48.93 16.83 -23.72
CA GLY A 117 -50.25 17.28 -23.29
C GLY A 117 -50.29 17.14 -21.76
N ARG A 118 -50.15 18.28 -21.07
CA ARG A 118 -50.78 18.66 -19.80
C ARG A 118 -51.15 17.52 -18.83
N ARG A 119 -50.55 17.50 -17.62
CA ARG A 119 -51.28 17.78 -16.37
C ARG A 119 -50.39 17.79 -15.11
N ASN A 120 -50.37 18.96 -14.45
CA ASN A 120 -50.52 19.13 -13.00
C ASN A 120 -50.91 17.86 -12.23
N GLN A 121 -50.18 17.51 -11.16
CA GLN A 121 -50.75 17.31 -9.81
C GLN A 121 -49.70 17.58 -8.73
N ARG A 122 -49.71 18.84 -8.25
CA ARG A 122 -49.42 19.14 -6.84
C ARG A 122 -50.52 18.52 -5.97
N ARG A 123 -50.15 17.65 -5.03
CA ARG A 123 -50.87 17.33 -3.78
C ARG A 123 -49.86 16.52 -2.95
N GLY A 124 -49.34 16.97 -1.81
CA GLY A 124 -50.01 17.70 -0.73
C GLY A 124 -50.78 16.68 0.10
N GLY A 125 -50.14 16.16 1.15
CA GLY A 125 -50.74 15.17 2.05
C GLY A 125 -50.01 15.19 3.39
N GLY A 126 -50.26 16.24 4.18
CA GLY A 126 -49.97 16.27 5.60
C GLY A 126 -51.28 16.15 6.37
N ARG A 127 -51.40 15.08 7.15
CA ARG A 127 -52.01 14.94 8.48
C ARG A 127 -52.05 13.46 8.82
#